data_AF-A0A835SSU3-F1
#
_entry.id   AF-A0A835SSU3-F1
#
_cell.length_a   1.000
_cell.length_b   1.000
_cell.length_c   1.000
_cell.angle_alpha   90.00
_cell.angle_beta   90.00
_cell.angle_gamma   90.00
#
_symmetry.space_group_name_H-M   'P 1'
#
loop_
_entity.id
_entity.type
_entity.pdbx_description
1 polymer ?
#
loop_
_entity_poly.entity_id
_entity_poly.type
_entity_poly.pdbx_seq_one_letter_code
_entity_poly.pdbx_strand_id
1 'polypeptide(L)'
;MDLKQQVKNYTMTIRNTRPPATIKDQDKSEWAHHRALQVLANDGDVPYEATLRNVVHDGARQPKLPPRQTQKHPGYIRNESGGFFTS
;
A
#
# COMPACT_ATOMS: atom_id res chain seq x y z
N MET A 1 -31.37 -1.70 16.40
CA MET A 1 -29.91 -1.89 16.34
C MET A 1 -29.67 -3.39 16.29
N ASP A 2 -29.10 -3.90 15.21
CA ASP A 2 -28.98 -5.35 14.94
C ASP A 2 -27.76 -5.97 15.65
N LEU A 3 -27.83 -7.25 16.01
CA LEU A 3 -26.75 -8.01 16.65
C LEU A 3 -25.47 -7.99 15.80
N LYS A 4 -25.60 -8.07 14.46
CA LYS A 4 -24.44 -7.97 13.55
C LYS A 4 -23.70 -6.64 13.71
N GLN A 5 -24.44 -5.55 13.91
CA GLN A 5 -23.84 -4.23 14.08
C GLN A 5 -23.16 -4.09 15.45
N GLN A 6 -23.71 -4.72 16.51
CA GLN A 6 -23.09 -4.74 17.83
C GLN A 6 -21.73 -5.46 17.80
N VAL A 7 -21.66 -6.64 17.18
CA VAL A 7 -20.42 -7.43 17.04
C VAL A 7 -19.40 -6.68 16.19
N LYS A 8 -19.83 -6.07 15.07
CA LYS A 8 -18.96 -5.24 14.23
C LYS A 8 -18.39 -4.04 14.98
N ASN A 9 -19.22 -3.36 15.76
CA ASN A 9 -18.78 -2.22 16.56
C ASN A 9 -17.74 -2.67 17.58
N TYR A 10 -18.04 -3.71 18.36
CA TYR A 10 -17.11 -4.24 19.37
C TYR A 10 -15.74 -4.61 18.78
N THR A 11 -15.72 -5.37 17.68
CA THR A 11 -14.47 -5.79 17.02
C THR A 11 -13.67 -4.60 16.48
N MET A 12 -14.35 -3.59 15.92
CA MET A 12 -13.70 -2.35 15.47
C MET A 12 -13.13 -1.54 16.63
N THR A 13 -13.79 -1.49 17.79
CA THR A 13 -13.25 -0.81 18.98
C THR A 13 -11.93 -1.44 19.40
N ILE A 14 -11.86 -2.77 19.49
CA ILE A 14 -10.63 -3.50 19.83
C ILE A 14 -9.54 -3.28 18.77
N ARG A 15 -9.89 -3.21 17.49
CA ARG A 15 -8.93 -2.93 16.42
C ARG A 15 -8.36 -1.51 16.52
N ASN A 16 -9.20 -0.52 16.82
CA ASN A 16 -8.81 0.89 16.87
C ASN A 16 -7.97 1.23 18.11
N THR A 17 -8.10 0.48 19.21
CA THR A 17 -7.26 0.67 20.40
C THR A 17 -5.88 0.02 20.28
N ARG A 18 -5.70 -0.93 19.35
CA ARG A 18 -4.40 -1.51 19.04
C ARG A 18 -3.57 -0.52 18.21
N PRO A 19 -2.24 -0.44 18.43
CA PRO A 19 -1.39 0.32 17.52
C PRO A 19 -1.52 -0.25 16.10
N PRO A 20 -1.63 0.61 15.08
CA PRO A 20 -1.75 0.15 13.71
C PRO A 20 -0.47 -0.56 13.29
N ALA A 21 -0.61 -1.76 12.72
CA ALA A 21 0.50 -2.43 12.06
C ALA A 21 0.89 -1.64 10.80
N THR A 22 2.19 -1.50 10.56
CA THR A 22 2.73 -0.84 9.36
C THR A 22 2.72 -1.74 8.12
N ILE A 23 2.65 -3.06 8.35
CA ILE A 23 2.65 -4.10 7.32
C ILE A 23 1.32 -4.82 7.42
N LYS A 24 0.67 -5.05 6.26
CA LYS A 24 -0.58 -5.80 6.19
C LYS A 24 -0.31 -7.29 6.20
N ASP A 25 0.66 -7.72 5.39
CA ASP A 25 1.01 -9.13 5.25
C ASP A 25 2.48 -9.30 4.81
N GLN A 26 3.06 -10.44 5.14
CA GLN A 26 4.44 -10.80 4.76
C GLN A 26 4.56 -12.32 4.54
N ASP A 27 5.25 -12.72 3.48
CA ASP A 27 5.41 -14.13 3.10
C ASP A 27 6.50 -14.85 3.90
N LYS A 28 7.58 -14.15 4.24
CA LYS A 28 8.74 -14.66 4.99
C LYS A 28 9.17 -13.67 6.06
N SER A 29 9.77 -14.20 7.12
CA SER A 29 10.43 -13.38 8.13
C SER A 29 11.69 -12.73 7.56
N GLU A 30 12.01 -11.54 8.08
CA GLU A 30 13.21 -10.80 7.69
C GLU A 30 14.49 -11.61 7.92
N TRP A 31 14.55 -12.33 9.03
CA TRP A 31 15.72 -13.11 9.39
C TRP A 31 15.98 -14.29 8.45
N ALA A 32 14.92 -14.97 7.98
CA ALA A 32 15.05 -16.06 7.02
C ALA A 32 15.59 -15.54 5.68
N HIS A 33 15.05 -14.41 5.21
CA HIS A 33 15.51 -13.72 4.01
C HIS A 33 16.97 -13.26 4.15
N HIS A 34 17.32 -12.62 5.27
CA HIS A 34 18.68 -12.15 5.56
C HIS A 34 19.69 -13.31 5.55
N ARG A 35 19.36 -14.44 6.18
CA ARG A 35 20.23 -15.63 6.16
C ARG A 35 20.44 -16.16 4.73
N ALA A 36 19.38 -16.24 3.93
CA ALA A 36 19.49 -16.69 2.54
C ALA A 36 20.41 -15.76 1.72
N LEU A 37 20.28 -14.44 1.90
CA LEU A 37 21.16 -13.46 1.28
C LEU A 37 22.62 -13.59 1.75
N GLN A 38 22.84 -13.88 3.03
CA GLN A 38 24.19 -14.05 3.56
C GLN A 38 24.90 -15.28 2.97
N VAL A 39 24.17 -16.38 2.75
CA VAL A 39 24.72 -17.58 2.10
C VAL A 39 25.01 -17.32 0.63
N LEU A 40 24.11 -16.64 -0.08
CA LEU A 40 24.31 -16.23 -1.47
C LEU A 40 25.56 -15.33 -1.61
N ALA A 41 25.75 -14.38 -0.69
CA ALA A 41 26.90 -13.48 -0.69
C ALA A 41 28.25 -14.19 -0.43
N ASN A 42 28.23 -15.37 0.17
CA ASN A 42 29.40 -16.21 0.41
C ASN A 42 29.63 -17.22 -0.74
N ASP A 43 29.09 -16.97 -1.93
CA ASP A 43 29.12 -17.86 -3.11
C ASP A 43 28.50 -19.25 -2.87
N GLY A 44 27.60 -19.35 -1.87
CA GLY A 44 26.84 -20.57 -1.61
C GLY A 44 25.69 -20.74 -2.60
N ASP A 45 25.35 -21.99 -2.93
CA ASP A 45 24.21 -22.30 -3.79
C ASP A 45 22.89 -22.15 -3.01
N VAL A 46 22.08 -21.16 -3.39
CA VAL A 46 20.82 -20.83 -2.74
C VAL A 46 19.72 -20.70 -3.79
N PRO A 47 18.59 -21.44 -3.66
CA PRO A 47 17.46 -21.30 -4.57
C PRO A 47 16.92 -19.86 -4.61
N TYR A 48 16.49 -19.42 -5.80
CA TYR A 48 15.98 -18.07 -6.01
C TYR A 48 14.83 -17.72 -5.05
N GLU A 49 13.92 -18.66 -4.84
CA GLU A 49 12.77 -18.51 -3.95
C GLU A 49 13.20 -18.28 -2.51
N ALA A 50 14.33 -18.81 -2.04
CA ALA A 50 14.82 -18.55 -0.69
C ALA A 50 15.33 -17.11 -0.53
N THR A 51 15.85 -16.52 -1.60
CA THR A 51 16.36 -15.14 -1.61
C THR A 51 15.24 -14.11 -1.76
N LEU A 52 14.14 -14.43 -2.42
CA LEU A 52 13.01 -13.51 -2.56
C LEU A 52 12.18 -13.37 -1.28
N ARG A 53 11.71 -12.16 -0.98
CA ARG A 53 10.74 -11.86 0.09
C ARG A 53 9.75 -10.80 -0.39
N ASN A 54 8.47 -11.03 -0.14
CA ASN A 54 7.37 -10.15 -0.51
C ASN A 54 6.69 -9.56 0.74
N VAL A 55 6.56 -8.24 0.76
CA VAL A 55 5.84 -7.51 1.82
C VAL A 55 4.68 -6.76 1.17
N VAL A 56 3.47 -6.95 1.69
CA VAL A 56 2.25 -6.34 1.17
C VAL A 56 1.73 -5.30 2.15
N HIS A 57 1.41 -4.11 1.63
CA HIS A 57 0.78 -3.03 2.38
C HIS A 57 -0.69 -2.85 1.97
N ASP A 58 -1.46 -2.07 2.74
CA ASP A 58 -2.89 -1.88 2.51
C ASP A 58 -3.24 -1.31 1.14
N GLY A 59 -2.42 -0.40 0.61
CA GLY A 59 -2.65 0.24 -0.67
C GLY A 59 -3.99 1.00 -0.74
N ALA A 60 -4.38 1.37 -1.96
CA ALA A 60 -5.70 1.93 -2.21
C ALA A 60 -6.71 0.82 -2.51
N ARG A 61 -7.93 0.93 -1.98
CA ARG A 61 -9.04 0.01 -2.31
C ARG A 61 -9.50 0.14 -3.76
N GLN A 62 -9.32 1.32 -4.34
CA GLN A 62 -9.75 1.61 -5.70
C GLN A 62 -8.77 0.98 -6.69
N PRO A 63 -9.25 0.25 -7.71
CA PRO A 63 -8.38 -0.23 -8.77
C PRO A 63 -7.72 0.95 -9.49
N LYS A 64 -6.54 0.70 -10.07
CA LYS A 64 -5.80 1.74 -10.80
C LYS A 64 -6.57 2.15 -12.05
N LEU A 65 -7.08 3.38 -12.05
CA LEU A 65 -7.59 4.05 -13.24
C LEU A 65 -6.49 4.94 -13.84
N PRO A 66 -6.56 5.26 -15.15
CA PRO A 66 -5.77 6.34 -15.71
C PRO A 66 -5.97 7.63 -14.90
N PRO A 67 -4.93 8.46 -14.74
CA PRO A 67 -5.05 9.70 -14.00
C PRO A 67 -6.09 10.60 -14.67
N ARG A 68 -7.03 11.13 -13.87
CA ARG A 68 -8.01 12.08 -14.38
C ARG A 68 -7.30 13.38 -14.73
N GLN A 69 -7.38 13.80 -15.99
CA GLN A 69 -6.93 15.12 -16.40
C GLN A 69 -7.83 16.18 -15.75
N THR A 70 -7.31 16.86 -14.73
CA THR A 70 -8.06 17.89 -13.99
C THR A 70 -8.06 19.23 -14.69
N GLN A 71 -7.10 19.47 -15.60
CA GLN A 71 -6.94 20.73 -16.32
C GLN A 71 -6.75 20.47 -17.82
N LYS A 72 -7.49 21.22 -18.63
CA LYS A 72 -7.28 21.27 -20.09
C LYS A 72 -6.02 22.09 -20.39
N HIS A 73 -5.50 21.96 -21.62
CA HIS A 73 -4.37 22.78 -22.03
C HIS A 73 -4.72 24.29 -21.94
N PRO A 74 -3.83 25.14 -21.40
CA PRO A 74 -4.12 26.53 -21.05
C PRO A 74 -4.49 27.45 -22.23
N GLY A 75 -4.24 27.00 -23.46
CA GLY A 75 -4.71 27.67 -24.68
C GLY A 75 -6.21 27.52 -24.96
N TYR A 76 -6.88 26.52 -24.39
CA TYR A 76 -8.31 26.25 -24.66
C TYR A 76 -9.26 26.90 -23.65
N ILE A 77 -8.77 27.24 -22.45
CA ILE A 77 -9.62 27.79 -21.39
C ILE A 77 -8.82 28.77 -20.53
N ARG A 78 -9.44 29.90 -20.20
CA ARG A 78 -8.94 30.95 -19.29
C ARG A 78 -9.96 31.21 -18.20
N ASN A 79 -9.50 31.74 -17.07
CA ASN A 79 -10.41 32.24 -16.05
C ASN A 79 -11.07 33.56 -16.51
N GLU A 80 -12.00 34.08 -15.72
CA GLU A 80 -12.77 35.29 -16.06
C GLU A 80 -11.91 36.54 -16.32
N SER A 81 -10.72 36.60 -15.72
CA SER A 81 -9.75 37.69 -15.91
C SER A 81 -8.68 37.41 -16.97
N GLY A 82 -8.77 36.30 -17.71
CA GLY A 82 -7.82 35.93 -18.78
C GLY A 82 -6.58 35.13 -18.33
N GLY A 83 -6.48 34.80 -17.04
CA GLY A 83 -5.42 33.98 -16.46
C GLY A 83 -5.58 32.47 -16.68
N PHE A 84 -4.54 31.71 -16.34
CA PHE A 84 -4.56 30.25 -16.36
C PHE A 84 -5.22 29.69 -15.09
N PHE A 85 -5.88 28.53 -15.20
CA PHE A 85 -6.35 27.80 -14.02
C PHE A 85 -5.16 27.12 -13.34
N THR A 86 -4.99 27.37 -12.05
CA THR A 86 -3.99 26.72 -11.19
C THR A 86 -4.68 25.75 -10.24
N SER A 87 -3.96 24.70 -9.85
CA SER A 87 -4.40 23.67 -8.90
C SER A 87 -4.45 24.18 -7.47
#